data_AF-A0A656JUM1-F1
#
_entry.id   AF-A0A656JUM1-F1
#
_cell.length_a   1.000
_cell.length_b   1.000
_cell.length_c   1.000
_cell.angle_alpha   90.00
_cell.angle_beta   90.00
_cell.angle_gamma   90.00
#
_symmetry.space_group_name_H-M   'P 1'
#
loop_
_entity.id
_entity.type
_entity.pdbx_description
1 polymer ?
#
loop_
_entity_poly.entity_id
_entity_poly.type
_entity_poly.pdbx_seq_one_letter_code
_entity_poly.pdbx_strand_id
1 'polypeptide(L)' 'GVILPLEQFIERALRLHPGARLLEAELEEKNNMYVYEFELLTPQGVVRELKFDASSSKLLKDEDD' A
#
# COMPACT_ATOMS: atom_id res chain seq x y z
N GLY A 1 18.92 -5.13 -0.07
CA GLY A 1 17.69 -5.49 -0.78
C GLY A 1 17.44 -4.47 -1.85
N VAL A 2 16.77 -4.84 -2.95
CA VAL A 2 16.32 -3.87 -3.94
C VAL A 2 14.91 -3.44 -3.51
N ILE A 3 14.71 -2.15 -3.29
CA ILE A 3 13.37 -1.57 -3.10
C ILE A 3 12.83 -1.27 -4.49
N LEU A 4 11.63 -1.78 -4.78
CA LEU A 4 10.94 -1.53 -6.05
C LEU A 4 10.33 -0.10 -6.05
N PRO A 5 10.13 0.53 -7.21
CA PRO A 5 9.61 1.90 -7.29
C PRO A 5 8.20 2.03 -6.71
N LEU A 6 7.96 3.10 -5.93
CA LEU A 6 6.69 3.41 -5.27
C LEU A 6 5.50 3.41 -6.25
N GLU A 7 5.69 3.96 -7.45
CA GLU A 7 4.63 4.08 -8.46
C GLU A 7 4.00 2.73 -8.81
N GLN A 8 4.80 1.65 -8.85
CA GLN A 8 4.29 0.30 -9.13
C GLN A 8 3.31 -0.18 -8.05
N PHE A 9 3.55 0.22 -6.79
CA PHE A 9 2.70 -0.14 -5.67
C PHE A 9 1.45 0.73 -5.60
N ILE A 10 1.55 2.03 -5.92
CA ILE A 10 0.38 2.91 -6.03
C ILE A 10 -0.60 2.35 -7.07
N GLU A 11 -0.10 2.01 -8.26
CA GLU A 11 -0.94 1.40 -9.29
C GLU A 11 -1.57 0.09 -8.83
N ARG A 12 -0.82 -0.73 -8.07
CA ARG A 12 -1.34 -1.99 -7.53
C ARG A 12 -2.41 -1.76 -6.47
N ALA A 13 -2.18 -0.82 -5.54
CA ALA A 13 -3.10 -0.45 -4.48
C ALA A 13 -4.45 0.02 -5.05
N LEU A 14 -4.41 0.92 -6.04
CA LEU A 14 -5.62 1.43 -6.71
C LEU A 14 -6.36 0.37 -7.54
N ARG A 15 -5.65 -0.67 -8.04
CA ARG A 15 -6.29 -1.82 -8.69
C ARG A 15 -7.00 -2.75 -7.71
N LEU A 16 -6.54 -2.84 -6.46
CA LEU A 16 -7.20 -3.64 -5.42
C LEU A 16 -8.50 -2.98 -4.94
N HIS A 17 -8.54 -1.65 -4.90
CA HIS A 17 -9.70 -0.87 -4.51
C HIS A 17 -10.10 0.13 -5.61
N PRO A 18 -10.80 -0.31 -6.67
CA PRO A 18 -11.18 0.56 -7.79
C PRO A 18 -12.04 1.75 -7.36
N GLY A 19 -11.68 2.93 -7.85
CA GLY A 19 -12.37 4.18 -7.50
C GLY A 19 -11.97 4.76 -6.15
N ALA A 20 -11.11 4.08 -5.38
CA ALA A 20 -10.52 4.65 -4.19
C ALA A 20 -9.53 5.77 -4.54
N ARG A 21 -9.35 6.70 -3.61
CA ARG A 21 -8.38 7.80 -3.70
C ARG A 21 -7.25 7.54 -2.73
N LEU A 22 -6.01 7.62 -3.22
CA LEU A 22 -4.83 7.60 -2.37
C LEU A 22 -4.85 8.81 -1.42
N LEU A 23 -4.76 8.54 -0.12
CA LEU A 23 -4.60 9.53 0.93
C LEU A 23 -3.12 9.72 1.26
N GLU A 24 -2.45 8.60 1.52
CA GLU A 24 -1.08 8.57 2.02
C GLU A 24 -0.33 7.36 1.46
N ALA A 25 0.98 7.54 1.28
CA ALA A 25 1.91 6.51 0.84
C ALA A 25 3.24 6.69 1.56
N GLU A 26 3.61 5.72 2.39
CA GLU A 26 4.83 5.77 3.20
C GLU A 26 5.70 4.52 2.99
N LEU A 27 7.01 4.68 3.19
CA LEU A 27 7.97 3.59 3.22
C LEU A 27 8.51 3.47 4.64
N GLU A 28 8.23 2.35 5.29
CA GLU A 28 8.68 2.08 6.64
C GLU A 28 9.69 0.94 6.69
N GLU A 29 10.58 0.95 7.68
CA GLU A 29 11.47 -0.17 7.99
C GLU A 29 11.00 -0.87 9.27
N LYS A 30 10.57 -2.13 9.15
CA LYS A 30 10.12 -2.97 10.27
C LYS A 30 10.90 -4.29 10.29
N ASN A 31 11.60 -4.59 11.38
CA ASN A 31 12.36 -5.85 11.54
C ASN A 31 13.29 -6.17 10.34
N ASN A 32 14.05 -5.18 9.87
CA ASN A 32 14.93 -5.27 8.69
C ASN A 32 14.20 -5.55 7.36
N MET A 33 12.88 -5.33 7.30
CA MET A 33 12.08 -5.39 6.08
C MET A 33 11.55 -3.99 5.76
N TYR A 34 11.70 -3.59 4.50
CA TYR A 34 11.07 -2.38 3.97
C TYR A 34 9.63 -2.69 3.56
N VAL A 35 8.68 -1.91 4.06
CA VAL A 35 7.24 -2.07 3.82
C VAL A 35 6.69 -0.78 3.25
N TYR A 36 5.99 -0.87 2.13
CA TYR A 36 5.15 0.22 1.66
C TYR A 36 3.80 0.15 2.33
N GLU A 37 3.35 1.26 2.89
CA GLU A 37 2.05 1.44 3.53
C GLU A 37 1.24 2.45 2.72
N PHE A 38 -0.02 2.12 2.46
CA PHE A 38 -0.95 2.98 1.73
C PHE A 38 -2.26 3.10 2.47
N GLU A 39 -2.74 4.33 2.59
CA GLU A 39 -4.10 4.62 3.02
C GLU A 39 -4.94 5.03 1.81
N LEU A 40 -6.06 4.33 1.59
CA LEU A 40 -6.98 4.59 0.50
C LEU A 40 -8.36 4.95 1.02
N LEU A 41 -8.93 6.06 0.55
CA LEU A 41 -10.34 6.37 0.79
C LEU A 41 -11.20 5.72 -0.29
N THR A 42 -12.03 4.77 0.08
CA THR A 42 -12.97 4.08 -0.82
C THR A 42 -14.15 4.98 -1.21
N PRO A 43 -14.87 4.67 -2.31
CA PRO A 43 -16.11 5.36 -2.68
C PRO A 43 -17.20 5.32 -1.59
N GLN A 44 -17.13 4.36 -0.67
CA GLN A 44 -18.05 4.20 0.45
C GLN A 44 -17.68 5.06 1.66
N GLY A 45 -16.56 5.79 1.60
CA GLY A 45 -16.07 6.63 2.70
C GLY A 45 -15.29 5.87 3.77
N VAL A 46 -14.89 4.63 3.50
CA VAL A 46 -14.07 3.79 4.38
C VAL A 46 -12.59 3.93 4.02
N VAL A 47 -11.70 3.99 5.02
CA VAL A 47 -10.26 4.01 4.82
C VAL A 47 -9.74 2.56 4.78
N ARG A 48 -8.97 2.23 3.75
CA ARG A 48 -8.27 0.95 3.62
C ARG A 48 -6.79 1.14 3.86
N GLU A 49 -6.24 0.36 4.78
CA GLU A 49 -4.83 0.26 5.05
C GLU A 49 -4.25 -0.94 4.27
N LEU A 50 -3.33 -0.68 3.34
CA LEU A 50 -2.62 -1.71 2.58
C LEU A 50 -1.14 -1.71 2.93
N LYS A 51 -0.57 -2.89 3.20
CA LYS A 51 0.88 -3.04 3.38
C LYS A 51 1.48 -4.00 2.36
N PHE A 52 2.61 -3.64 1.79
CA PHE A 52 3.33 -4.45 0.82
C PHE A 52 4.80 -4.59 1.19
N ASP A 53 5.38 -5.77 0.96
CA ASP A 53 6.83 -5.95 0.99
C ASP A 53 7.45 -5.17 -0.18
N ALA A 54 8.29 -4.18 0.15
CA ALA A 54 8.85 -3.23 -0.80
C ALA A 54 9.87 -3.87 -1.77
N SER A 55 10.35 -5.08 -1.48
CA SER A 55 11.32 -5.80 -2.31
C SER A 55 10.67 -6.81 -3.27
N SER A 56 9.44 -7.24 -3.00
CA SER A 56 8.78 -8.33 -3.73
C SER A 56 7.38 -8.01 -4.23
N SER A 57 6.80 -6.87 -3.87
CA SER A 57 5.40 -6.49 -4.15
C SER A 57 4.34 -7.39 -3.52
N LYS A 58 4.75 -8.26 -2.57
CA LYS A 58 3.83 -9.14 -1.86
C LYS A 58 2.93 -8.32 -0.95
N LEU A 59 1.61 -8.48 -1.08
CA LEU A 59 0.64 -7.93 -0.15
C LEU A 59 0.79 -8.62 1.21
N LEU A 60 1.00 -7.83 2.26
CA LEU A 60 1.17 -8.27 3.65
C LEU A 60 -0.10 -8.03 4.46
N LYS A 61 -0.82 -6.93 4.19
CA LYS A 61 -2.02 -6.52 4.92
C LYS A 61 -3.00 -5.80 3.99
N ASP A 62 -4.29 -6.02 4.20
CA ASP A 62 -5.40 -5.27 3.59
C ASP A 62 -6.58 -5.28 4.59
N GLU A 63 -6.70 -4.21 5.37
CA GLU A 63 -7.71 -4.06 6.42
C GLU A 63 -8.44 -2.71 6.29
N ASP A 64 -9.66 -2.66 6.81
CA ASP A 64 -10.36 -1.40 7.04
C ASP A 64 -9.84 -0.79 8.36
N ASP A 65 -9.54 0.52 8.34
CA ASP A 65 -9.22 1.31 9.55
C ASP A 65 -10.50 1.89 10.19
#